data_AF-G2PHS2-F1
#
_entry.id   AF-G2PHS2-F1
#
_cell.length_a   1.000
_cell.length_b   1.000
_cell.length_c   1.000
_cell.angle_alpha   90.00
_cell.angle_beta   90.00
_cell.angle_gamma   90.00
#
_symmetry.space_group_name_H-M   'P 1'
#
loop_
_entity.id
_entity.type
_entity.pdbx_description
1 polymer ?
#
loop_
_entity_poly.entity_id
_entity_poly.type
_entity_poly.pdbx_seq_one_letter_code
_entity_poly.pdbx_strand_id
1 'polypeptide(L)'
;MPRAATKKRPTSRIEALQAIIDTPCTDPKCQAAGVCGHAGEKEAARTQLARILGNVKARQDQAGESGGDAEPGLFGSEEYRAAWAKIMERGYDDHGNQWWVGAKHRQASHAGPVTYAQAIRQDIKMARRAGRFPLVDPADGAAALSVQAVELFRFDPIGQAPAEIKISVRKDGGGVHITVKDIPLAWGWITEEHAGQGGKKYTNYRVTAELEELGRELRRVANAYNASYGSNLMTDCYASAFTASVLAVNPDGWHVSI
;
A
#
# COMPACT_ATOMS: atom_id res chain seq x y z
N MET A 1 14.87 39.95 9.76
CA MET A 1 13.88 39.22 8.93
C MET A 1 14.24 37.75 8.98
N PRO A 2 13.37 36.86 9.49
CA PRO A 2 13.65 35.43 9.45
C PRO A 2 13.61 34.97 7.99
N ARG A 3 14.71 34.40 7.51
CA ARG A 3 14.76 33.72 6.20
C ARG A 3 13.70 32.61 6.23
N ALA A 4 12.75 32.66 5.31
CA ALA A 4 11.85 31.54 5.07
C ALA A 4 12.71 30.31 4.81
N ALA A 5 12.67 29.33 5.73
CA ALA A 5 13.31 28.05 5.53
C ALA A 5 12.75 27.47 4.24
N THR A 6 13.57 27.42 3.19
CA THR A 6 13.24 26.73 1.96
C THR A 6 12.93 25.28 2.32
N LYS A 7 11.64 24.91 2.30
CA LYS A 7 11.21 23.53 2.53
C LYS A 7 11.98 22.63 1.57
N LYS A 8 12.92 21.85 2.10
CA LYS A 8 13.70 20.89 1.33
C LYS A 8 12.70 19.94 0.67
N ARG A 9 12.78 19.77 -0.66
CA ARG A 9 11.91 18.81 -1.35
C ARG A 9 12.22 17.41 -0.81
N PRO A 10 11.21 16.60 -0.48
CA PRO A 10 11.45 15.24 -0.02
C PRO A 10 12.13 14.45 -1.14
N THR A 11 13.19 13.71 -0.80
CA THR A 11 13.96 12.91 -1.76
C THR A 11 13.60 11.43 -1.71
N SER A 12 12.86 11.01 -0.68
CA SER A 12 12.33 9.65 -0.55
C SER A 12 10.84 9.62 -0.18
N ARG A 13 10.22 8.45 -0.35
CA ARG A 13 8.81 8.22 0.01
C ARG A 13 8.55 8.37 1.50
N ILE A 14 9.47 7.87 2.33
CA ILE A 14 9.38 7.99 3.80
C ILE A 14 9.42 9.47 4.19
N GLU A 15 10.36 10.24 3.64
CA GLU A 15 10.43 11.68 3.88
C GLU A 15 9.19 12.44 3.38
N ALA A 16 8.64 12.04 2.23
CA ALA A 16 7.43 12.65 1.69
C ALA A 16 6.22 12.43 2.61
N LEU A 17 6.08 11.22 3.17
CA LEU A 17 5.02 10.89 4.12
C LEU A 17 5.23 11.59 5.47
N GLN A 18 6.46 11.57 5.99
CA GLN A 18 6.82 12.23 7.24
C GLN A 18 6.58 13.75 7.16
N ALA A 19 6.93 14.37 6.02
CA ALA A 19 6.65 15.79 5.80
C ALA A 19 5.15 16.11 5.81
N ILE A 20 4.28 15.22 5.31
CA ILE A 20 2.82 15.39 5.38
C ILE A 20 2.35 15.28 6.84
N ILE A 21 2.85 14.29 7.58
CA ILE A 21 2.51 14.03 8.99
C ILE A 21 2.89 15.25 9.85
N ASP A 22 4.10 15.75 9.69
CA ASP A 22 4.69 16.82 10.52
C ASP A 22 4.24 18.22 10.12
N THR A 23 3.59 18.40 8.97
CA THR A 23 3.16 19.73 8.51
C THR A 23 2.20 20.35 9.54
N PRO A 24 2.56 21.46 10.22
CA PRO A 24 1.69 22.06 11.21
C PRO A 24 0.42 22.62 10.57
N CYS A 25 -0.71 22.51 11.26
CA CYS A 25 -1.95 23.10 10.78
C CYS A 25 -1.92 24.62 10.98
N THR A 26 -1.82 25.34 9.87
CA THR A 26 -1.74 26.81 9.84
C THR A 26 -3.04 27.47 9.38
N ASP A 27 -4.07 26.68 9.05
CA ASP A 27 -5.36 27.20 8.62
C ASP A 27 -6.12 27.79 9.83
N PRO A 28 -6.48 29.09 9.81
CA PRO A 28 -7.20 29.75 10.90
C PRO A 28 -8.53 29.09 11.26
N LYS A 29 -9.22 28.50 10.26
CA LYS A 29 -10.50 27.79 10.49
C LYS A 29 -10.29 26.50 11.28
N CYS A 30 -9.17 25.82 11.04
CA CYS A 30 -8.82 24.60 11.78
C CYS A 30 -8.40 24.90 13.21
N GLN A 31 -7.68 26.01 13.42
CA GLN A 31 -7.30 26.47 14.76
C GLN A 31 -8.54 26.87 15.56
N ALA A 32 -9.48 27.59 14.95
CA ALA A 32 -10.74 27.98 15.58
C ALA A 32 -11.66 26.79 15.88
N ALA A 33 -11.69 25.77 15.02
CA ALA A 33 -12.52 24.58 15.20
C ALA A 33 -11.91 23.54 16.15
N GLY A 34 -10.64 23.69 16.54
CA GLY A 34 -9.90 22.66 17.31
C GLY A 34 -9.66 21.35 16.54
N VAL A 35 -10.08 21.26 15.28
CA VAL A 35 -9.96 20.08 14.42
C VAL A 35 -9.29 20.47 13.12
N CYS A 36 -8.20 19.78 12.79
CA CYS A 36 -7.47 19.98 11.54
C CYS A 36 -8.25 19.41 10.35
N GLY A 37 -8.61 20.24 9.36
CA GLY A 37 -9.21 19.81 8.11
C GLY A 37 -8.32 18.86 7.28
N HIS A 38 -7.03 18.80 7.58
CA HIS A 38 -6.06 17.86 6.99
C HIS A 38 -5.85 16.59 7.83
N ALA A 39 -6.61 16.38 8.91
CA ALA A 39 -6.43 15.22 9.80
C ALA A 39 -6.55 13.88 9.04
N GLY A 40 -7.49 13.78 8.10
CA GLY A 40 -7.63 12.59 7.25
C GLY A 40 -6.44 12.36 6.30
N GLU A 41 -5.84 13.43 5.79
CA GLU A 41 -4.63 13.33 4.95
C GLU A 41 -3.41 12.88 5.76
N LYS A 42 -3.25 13.43 6.97
CA LYS A 42 -2.19 13.01 7.89
C LYS A 42 -2.35 11.56 8.31
N GLU A 43 -3.56 11.13 8.60
CA GLU A 43 -3.84 9.76 8.99
C GLU A 43 -3.61 8.76 7.84
N ALA A 44 -3.99 9.13 6.62
CA ALA A 44 -3.66 8.35 5.43
C ALA A 44 -2.13 8.27 5.23
N ALA A 45 -1.38 9.35 5.53
CA ALA A 45 0.08 9.35 5.45
C ALA A 45 0.72 8.44 6.50
N ARG A 46 0.27 8.49 7.77
CA ARG A 46 0.70 7.56 8.83
C ARG A 46 0.40 6.12 8.45
N THR A 47 -0.79 5.85 7.95
CA THR A 47 -1.17 4.53 7.45
C THR A 47 -0.22 4.05 6.36
N GLN A 48 0.05 4.90 5.37
CA GLN A 48 0.90 4.51 4.26
C GLN A 48 2.32 4.21 4.74
N LEU A 49 2.83 5.01 5.68
CA LEU A 49 4.12 4.80 6.31
C LEU A 49 4.13 3.48 7.08
N ALA A 50 3.14 3.24 7.93
CA ALA A 50 2.93 1.98 8.65
C ALA A 50 2.92 0.76 7.73
N ARG A 51 2.21 0.85 6.60
CA ARG A 51 2.10 -0.22 5.62
C ARG A 51 3.43 -0.52 4.94
N ILE A 52 4.14 0.53 4.51
CA ILE A 52 5.47 0.40 3.93
C ILE A 52 6.39 -0.30 4.92
N LEU A 53 6.42 0.14 6.18
CA LEU A 53 7.28 -0.42 7.23
C LEU A 53 6.89 -1.86 7.61
N GLY A 54 5.59 -2.17 7.63
CA GLY A 54 5.08 -3.51 7.87
C GLY A 54 5.48 -4.48 6.76
N ASN A 55 5.34 -4.08 5.49
CA ASN A 55 5.81 -4.86 4.34
C ASN A 55 7.33 -5.02 4.37
N VAL A 56 8.04 -3.95 4.75
CA VAL A 56 9.48 -3.92 4.93
C VAL A 56 9.91 -4.96 5.99
N LYS A 57 9.29 -4.95 7.17
CA LYS A 57 9.56 -5.89 8.27
C LYS A 57 9.25 -7.35 7.89
N ALA A 58 8.09 -7.60 7.28
CA ALA A 58 7.70 -8.96 6.88
C ALA A 58 8.70 -9.59 5.89
N ARG A 59 9.34 -8.79 5.04
CA ARG A 59 10.41 -9.24 4.14
C ARG A 59 11.75 -9.39 4.85
N GLN A 60 12.04 -8.56 5.85
CA GLN A 60 13.22 -8.76 6.71
C GLN A 60 13.13 -10.10 7.44
N ASP A 61 11.97 -10.46 7.98
CA ASP A 61 11.78 -11.74 8.67
C ASP A 61 12.00 -12.92 7.71
N GLN A 62 11.51 -12.83 6.47
CA GLN A 62 11.81 -13.80 5.39
C GLN A 62 13.30 -13.85 5.03
N ALA A 63 14.02 -12.72 5.13
CA ALA A 63 15.46 -12.64 4.87
C ALA A 63 16.30 -13.20 6.00
N GLY A 64 15.89 -13.03 7.25
CA GLY A 64 16.61 -13.51 8.43
C GLY A 64 16.71 -15.04 8.49
N GLU A 65 15.76 -15.74 7.85
CA GLU A 65 15.80 -17.20 7.67
C GLU A 65 16.85 -17.64 6.63
N SER A 66 17.30 -16.72 5.77
CA SER A 66 18.43 -16.93 4.84
C SER A 66 19.71 -16.49 5.54
N GLY A 67 20.57 -17.45 5.92
CA GLY A 67 21.77 -17.23 6.75
C GLY A 67 22.66 -16.04 6.36
N GLY A 68 23.38 -15.49 7.34
CA GLY A 68 24.08 -14.20 7.30
C GLY A 68 25.31 -14.06 6.38
N ASP A 69 25.44 -14.87 5.33
CA ASP A 69 26.60 -14.90 4.42
C ASP A 69 26.23 -14.45 2.99
N ALA A 70 25.17 -13.66 2.82
CA ALA A 70 24.81 -13.15 1.51
C ALA A 70 25.79 -12.07 1.02
N GLU A 71 26.19 -12.15 -0.25
CA GLU A 71 27.11 -11.18 -0.85
C GLU A 71 26.55 -9.74 -0.80
N PRO A 72 27.42 -8.72 -0.76
CA PRO A 72 27.02 -7.31 -0.88
C PRO A 72 26.06 -7.08 -2.05
N GLY A 73 24.97 -6.34 -1.82
CA GLY A 73 23.90 -6.14 -2.81
C GLY A 73 22.88 -7.27 -2.93
N LEU A 74 23.07 -8.42 -2.25
CA LEU A 74 22.08 -9.50 -2.18
C LEU A 74 21.23 -9.46 -0.91
N PHE A 75 20.10 -10.17 -0.98
CA PHE A 75 19.15 -10.33 0.12
C PHE A 75 19.82 -11.04 1.30
N GLY A 76 19.77 -10.42 2.48
CA GLY A 76 20.40 -10.95 3.70
C GLY A 76 21.79 -10.37 4.04
N SER A 77 22.36 -9.54 3.16
CA SER A 77 23.68 -8.91 3.39
C SER A 77 23.65 -7.87 4.53
N GLU A 78 24.83 -7.49 5.03
CA GLU A 78 24.96 -6.48 6.09
C GLU A 78 24.52 -5.08 5.62
N GLU A 79 24.86 -4.71 4.38
CA GLU A 79 24.42 -3.45 3.75
C GLU A 79 22.90 -3.40 3.59
N TYR A 80 22.30 -4.53 3.19
CA TYR A 80 20.85 -4.71 3.18
C TYR A 80 20.33 -4.41 4.60
N ARG A 81 20.78 -5.13 5.64
CA ARG A 81 20.37 -4.94 7.05
C ARG A 81 20.54 -3.50 7.57
N ALA A 82 21.61 -2.82 7.19
CA ALA A 82 21.87 -1.42 7.57
C ALA A 82 20.87 -0.45 6.89
N ALA A 83 20.57 -0.66 5.61
CA ALA A 83 19.51 0.09 4.92
C ALA A 83 18.13 -0.17 5.56
N TRP A 84 17.86 -1.41 6.02
CA TRP A 84 16.63 -1.76 6.76
C TRP A 84 16.52 -1.03 8.09
N ALA A 85 17.57 -1.05 8.90
CA ALA A 85 17.59 -0.34 10.18
C ALA A 85 17.30 1.15 9.98
N LYS A 86 17.92 1.77 8.96
CA LYS A 86 17.71 3.18 8.59
C LYS A 86 16.28 3.48 8.13
N ILE A 87 15.64 2.57 7.39
CA ILE A 87 14.21 2.69 6.99
C ILE A 87 13.29 2.61 8.21
N MET A 88 13.56 1.66 9.12
CA MET A 88 12.74 1.40 10.30
C MET A 88 12.87 2.53 11.35
N GLU A 89 14.09 3.01 11.61
CA GLU A 89 14.33 4.16 12.52
C GLU A 89 13.63 5.44 12.05
N ARG A 90 13.52 5.65 10.73
CA ARG A 90 12.87 6.84 10.16
C ARG A 90 11.35 6.76 10.13
N GLY A 91 10.78 5.57 10.27
CA GLY A 91 9.37 5.32 10.00
C GLY A 91 8.51 5.00 11.22
N TYR A 92 9.10 4.54 12.31
CA TYR A 92 8.37 4.33 13.56
C TYR A 92 8.23 5.66 14.32
N ASP A 93 7.00 6.14 14.44
CA ASP A 93 6.62 7.13 15.44
C ASP A 93 6.18 6.45 16.75
N ASP A 94 5.99 7.24 17.81
CA ASP A 94 5.56 6.82 19.16
C ASP A 94 4.16 6.15 19.18
N HIS A 95 3.55 5.90 18.01
CA HIS A 95 2.18 5.42 17.86
C HIS A 95 2.08 3.95 17.44
N GLY A 96 3.19 3.23 17.30
CA GLY A 96 3.17 1.77 17.20
C GLY A 96 2.37 1.28 15.99
N ASN A 97 2.87 1.60 14.80
CA ASN A 97 2.24 1.28 13.52
C ASN A 97 2.15 -0.25 13.28
N GLN A 98 1.01 -0.85 13.62
CA GLN A 98 0.68 -2.25 13.30
C GLN A 98 -0.49 -2.30 12.30
N TRP A 99 -0.30 -3.01 11.19
CA TRP A 99 -1.29 -3.16 10.13
C TRP A 99 -1.78 -4.62 10.10
N TRP A 100 -2.93 -4.87 10.72
CA TRP A 100 -3.61 -6.17 10.72
C TRP A 100 -5.10 -6.03 10.36
N VAL A 101 -5.77 -7.15 10.15
CA VAL A 101 -7.22 -7.21 9.91
C VAL A 101 -7.97 -6.52 11.04
N GLY A 102 -8.84 -5.56 10.71
CA GLY A 102 -9.62 -4.81 11.70
C GLY A 102 -8.87 -3.76 12.50
N ALA A 103 -7.58 -3.49 12.22
CA ALA A 103 -6.82 -2.41 12.87
C ALA A 103 -7.53 -1.06 12.77
N LYS A 104 -8.25 -0.83 11.67
CA LYS A 104 -8.92 0.44 11.37
C LYS A 104 -10.43 0.39 11.55
N HIS A 105 -10.96 -0.75 11.99
CA HIS A 105 -12.40 -0.94 12.11
C HIS A 105 -13.01 0.04 13.13
N ARG A 106 -12.40 0.18 14.33
CA ARG A 106 -12.89 1.10 15.37
C ARG A 106 -12.85 2.56 14.92
N GLN A 107 -11.79 2.97 14.22
CA GLN A 107 -11.66 4.34 13.70
C GLN A 107 -12.77 4.65 12.67
N ALA A 108 -13.07 3.70 11.79
CA ALA A 108 -14.09 3.88 10.76
C ALA A 108 -15.53 3.68 11.26
N SER A 109 -15.77 2.92 12.33
CA SER A 109 -17.10 2.71 12.91
C SER A 109 -17.60 3.95 13.67
N HIS A 110 -16.72 4.75 14.26
CA HIS A 110 -17.08 5.99 14.97
C HIS A 110 -17.40 7.18 14.05
N ALA A 111 -16.96 7.14 12.79
CA ALA A 111 -17.17 8.22 11.80
C ALA A 111 -18.52 8.12 11.04
N GLY A 112 -19.36 7.14 11.38
CA GLY A 112 -20.62 6.85 10.69
C GLY A 112 -20.42 6.09 9.36
N PRO A 113 -21.51 5.62 8.73
CA PRO A 113 -21.47 4.75 7.56
C PRO A 113 -20.98 5.44 6.28
N VAL A 114 -20.25 6.55 6.32
CA VAL A 114 -19.81 7.32 5.15
C VAL A 114 -18.39 6.90 4.75
N THR A 115 -18.01 5.67 4.42
CA THR A 115 -18.42 4.26 4.31
C THR A 115 -17.02 3.64 4.15
N TYR A 116 -16.68 2.44 4.62
CA TYR A 116 -15.32 1.88 4.46
C TYR A 116 -14.67 2.10 3.07
N ALA A 117 -15.46 2.08 1.99
CA ALA A 117 -15.05 2.46 0.64
C ALA A 117 -14.37 3.84 0.52
N GLN A 118 -14.87 4.90 1.17
CA GLN A 118 -14.25 6.23 1.12
C GLN A 118 -12.88 6.26 1.80
N ALA A 119 -12.76 5.64 2.97
CA ALA A 119 -11.49 5.53 3.69
C ALA A 119 -10.47 4.71 2.89
N ILE A 120 -10.89 3.56 2.32
CA ILE A 120 -10.07 2.76 1.42
C ILE A 120 -9.61 3.57 0.19
N ARG A 121 -10.47 4.41 -0.40
CA ARG A 121 -10.05 5.31 -1.51
C ARG A 121 -8.98 6.31 -1.07
N GLN A 122 -9.09 6.86 0.14
CA GLN A 122 -8.10 7.81 0.66
C GLN A 122 -6.74 7.12 0.87
N ASP A 123 -6.73 5.92 1.44
CA ASP A 123 -5.52 5.11 1.60
C ASP A 123 -4.88 4.78 0.24
N ILE A 124 -5.67 4.33 -0.74
CA ILE A 124 -5.18 4.04 -2.10
C ILE A 124 -4.64 5.33 -2.75
N LYS A 125 -5.33 6.46 -2.62
CA LYS A 125 -4.88 7.74 -3.16
C LYS A 125 -3.55 8.17 -2.53
N MET A 126 -3.39 8.00 -1.22
CA MET A 126 -2.14 8.30 -0.53
C MET A 126 -1.01 7.39 -1.00
N ALA A 127 -1.27 6.08 -1.12
CA ALA A 127 -0.32 5.13 -1.68
C ALA A 127 0.16 5.53 -3.08
N ARG A 128 -0.77 5.88 -3.97
CA ARG A 128 -0.45 6.35 -5.34
C ARG A 128 0.36 7.65 -5.34
N ARG A 129 0.11 8.56 -4.40
CA ARG A 129 0.87 9.80 -4.27
C ARG A 129 2.29 9.54 -3.75
N ALA A 130 2.41 8.71 -2.73
CA ALA A 130 3.69 8.31 -2.14
C ALA A 130 4.54 7.50 -3.13
N GLY A 131 3.90 6.67 -3.96
CA GLY A 131 4.51 5.86 -5.02
C GLY A 131 5.36 6.62 -6.04
N ARG A 132 5.14 7.93 -6.19
CA ARG A 132 5.91 8.81 -7.09
C ARG A 132 7.33 9.08 -6.63
N PHE A 133 7.62 8.80 -5.36
CA PHE A 133 8.94 8.96 -4.78
C PHE A 133 9.64 7.60 -4.69
N PRO A 134 10.97 7.54 -4.91
CA PRO A 134 11.74 6.32 -4.65
C PRO A 134 11.66 5.98 -3.16
N LEU A 135 11.78 4.69 -2.80
CA LEU A 135 11.63 4.30 -1.40
C LEU A 135 12.74 4.88 -0.52
N VAL A 136 13.96 4.96 -1.05
CA VAL A 136 15.14 5.57 -0.44
C VAL A 136 15.75 6.56 -1.44
N ASP A 137 16.42 7.59 -0.94
CA ASP A 137 17.10 8.57 -1.78
C ASP A 137 18.25 7.90 -2.58
N PRO A 138 18.23 7.93 -3.93
CA PRO A 138 19.29 7.35 -4.74
C PRO A 138 20.64 8.05 -4.58
N ALA A 139 20.68 9.28 -4.04
CA ALA A 139 21.92 10.01 -3.75
C ALA A 139 22.58 9.59 -2.42
N ASP A 140 21.88 8.82 -1.58
CA ASP A 140 22.41 8.24 -0.35
C ASP A 140 23.25 7.01 -0.76
N GLY A 141 24.50 7.22 -1.16
CA GLY A 141 25.36 6.25 -1.87
C GLY A 141 25.58 4.88 -1.21
N ALA A 142 25.28 4.71 0.08
CA ALA A 142 25.26 3.42 0.77
C ALA A 142 23.98 2.58 0.49
N ALA A 143 22.93 3.22 -0.03
CA ALA A 143 21.63 2.60 -0.30
C ALA A 143 21.46 2.19 -1.78
N ALA A 144 22.26 2.68 -2.72
CA ALA A 144 22.01 2.47 -4.16
C ALA A 144 21.93 0.99 -4.61
N LEU A 145 22.73 0.10 -4.01
CA LEU A 145 22.67 -1.36 -4.26
C LEU A 145 21.53 -2.04 -3.48
N SER A 146 21.25 -1.62 -2.24
CA SER A 146 20.08 -2.07 -1.49
C SER A 146 18.75 -1.58 -2.10
N VAL A 147 18.75 -0.46 -2.82
CA VAL A 147 17.60 0.15 -3.50
C VAL A 147 17.17 -0.65 -4.71
N GLN A 148 18.08 -1.29 -5.44
CA GLN A 148 17.68 -2.23 -6.49
C GLN A 148 17.00 -3.47 -5.91
N ALA A 149 17.54 -4.06 -4.83
CA ALA A 149 16.87 -5.15 -4.12
C ALA A 149 15.51 -4.67 -3.59
N VAL A 150 15.45 -3.48 -2.99
CA VAL A 150 14.23 -2.92 -2.42
C VAL A 150 13.19 -2.55 -3.49
N GLU A 151 13.58 -2.10 -4.68
CA GLU A 151 12.64 -1.81 -5.77
C GLU A 151 12.15 -3.08 -6.48
N LEU A 152 12.99 -4.13 -6.56
CA LEU A 152 12.62 -5.44 -7.09
C LEU A 152 11.51 -6.14 -6.27
N PHE A 153 11.48 -5.94 -4.95
CA PHE A 153 10.56 -6.65 -4.04
C PHE A 153 9.17 -6.01 -3.85
N ARG A 154 8.86 -4.97 -4.63
CA ARG A 154 7.52 -4.36 -4.70
C ARG A 154 6.85 -4.11 -3.34
N PHE A 155 7.52 -3.38 -2.45
CA PHE A 155 7.00 -3.07 -1.10
C PHE A 155 5.71 -2.25 -1.08
N ASP A 156 5.35 -1.64 -2.21
CA ASP A 156 4.15 -0.85 -2.35
C ASP A 156 3.51 -1.10 -3.71
N PRO A 157 2.88 -2.27 -3.92
CA PRO A 157 2.30 -2.64 -5.20
C PRO A 157 1.29 -1.59 -5.71
N ILE A 158 0.57 -0.94 -4.79
CA ILE A 158 -0.37 0.14 -5.12
C ILE A 158 0.37 1.39 -5.63
N GLY A 159 1.42 1.82 -4.91
CA GLY A 159 2.23 2.97 -5.29
C GLY A 159 3.04 2.77 -6.57
N GLN A 160 3.51 1.54 -6.83
CA GLN A 160 4.38 1.19 -7.97
C GLN A 160 3.63 0.75 -9.23
N ALA A 161 2.31 0.50 -9.14
CA ALA A 161 1.51 0.17 -10.33
C ALA A 161 1.60 1.26 -11.42
N PRO A 162 1.50 0.91 -12.72
CA PRO A 162 1.50 1.88 -13.82
C PRO A 162 0.52 3.04 -13.62
N ALA A 163 0.87 4.24 -14.11
CA ALA A 163 0.13 5.47 -13.86
C ALA A 163 -1.29 5.44 -14.45
N GLU A 164 -1.44 4.75 -15.58
CA GLU A 164 -2.67 4.53 -16.33
C GLU A 164 -3.68 3.65 -15.60
N ILE A 165 -3.24 2.79 -14.67
CA ILE A 165 -4.15 1.91 -13.92
C ILE A 165 -5.10 2.73 -13.06
N LYS A 166 -6.40 2.53 -13.29
CA LYS A 166 -7.48 3.15 -12.50
C LYS A 166 -8.00 2.17 -11.47
N ILE A 167 -7.90 2.54 -10.20
CA ILE A 167 -8.43 1.76 -9.07
C ILE A 167 -9.69 2.47 -8.57
N SER A 168 -10.83 1.80 -8.69
CA SER A 168 -12.12 2.29 -8.20
C SER A 168 -12.60 1.43 -7.05
N VAL A 169 -13.09 2.06 -6.00
CA VAL A 169 -13.67 1.36 -4.84
C VAL A 169 -15.14 1.71 -4.79
N ARG A 170 -16.02 0.73 -4.65
CA ARG A 170 -17.47 0.94 -4.51
C ARG A 170 -17.98 0.09 -3.36
N LYS A 171 -18.94 0.64 -2.60
CA LYS A 171 -19.77 -0.16 -1.71
C LYS A 171 -20.99 -0.59 -2.53
N ASP A 172 -21.29 -1.88 -2.55
CA ASP A 172 -22.50 -2.40 -3.17
C ASP A 172 -23.08 -3.50 -2.27
N GLY A 173 -24.39 -3.44 -2.02
CA GLY A 173 -25.05 -4.27 -1.01
C GLY A 173 -24.29 -4.34 0.33
N GLY A 174 -23.94 -5.57 0.74
CA GLY A 174 -23.15 -5.86 1.95
C GLY A 174 -21.63 -5.90 1.75
N GLY A 175 -21.11 -5.50 0.59
CA GLY A 175 -19.71 -5.66 0.22
C GLY A 175 -18.99 -4.36 -0.19
N VAL A 176 -17.66 -4.44 -0.23
CA VAL A 176 -16.76 -3.47 -0.86
C VAL A 176 -16.10 -4.13 -2.06
N HIS A 177 -16.30 -3.54 -3.23
CA HIS A 177 -15.73 -3.97 -4.50
C HIS A 177 -14.62 -3.00 -4.91
N ILE A 178 -13.42 -3.51 -5.10
CA ILE A 178 -12.29 -2.79 -5.67
C ILE A 178 -12.12 -3.26 -7.11
N THR A 179 -12.32 -2.38 -8.08
CA THR A 179 -12.14 -2.68 -9.50
C THR A 179 -10.89 -1.98 -10.03
N VAL A 180 -10.00 -2.76 -10.63
CA VAL A 180 -8.76 -2.32 -11.29
C VAL A 180 -8.98 -2.33 -12.80
N LYS A 181 -8.80 -1.18 -13.45
CA LYS A 181 -9.05 -0.95 -14.89
C LYS A 181 -7.83 -0.35 -15.57
N ASP A 182 -7.85 -0.33 -16.90
CA ASP A 182 -6.82 0.25 -17.75
C ASP A 182 -5.44 -0.36 -17.48
N ILE A 183 -5.41 -1.69 -17.33
CA ILE A 183 -4.21 -2.46 -17.00
C ILE A 183 -3.41 -2.72 -18.30
N PRO A 184 -2.14 -2.27 -18.38
CA PRO A 184 -1.31 -2.53 -19.56
C PRO A 184 -1.11 -4.03 -19.78
N LEU A 185 -1.27 -4.48 -21.03
CA LEU A 185 -1.15 -5.90 -21.42
C LEU A 185 0.17 -6.50 -20.92
N ALA A 186 1.30 -5.84 -21.23
CA ALA A 186 2.64 -6.30 -20.86
C ALA A 186 2.92 -6.30 -19.35
N TRP A 187 2.10 -5.62 -18.54
CA TRP A 187 2.31 -5.52 -17.09
C TRP A 187 1.41 -6.48 -16.31
N GLY A 188 0.13 -6.59 -16.69
CA GLY A 188 -0.88 -7.28 -15.88
C GLY A 188 -1.37 -8.61 -16.42
N TRP A 189 -1.06 -8.94 -17.69
CA TRP A 189 -1.71 -10.04 -18.37
C TRP A 189 -0.72 -10.95 -19.11
N ILE A 190 -0.91 -12.26 -18.95
CA ILE A 190 -0.28 -13.31 -19.74
C ILE A 190 -1.33 -13.80 -20.73
N THR A 191 -1.07 -13.63 -22.02
CA THR A 191 -1.96 -14.07 -23.09
C THR A 191 -1.65 -15.51 -23.48
N GLU A 192 -2.63 -16.39 -23.35
CA GLU A 192 -2.55 -17.77 -23.82
C GLU A 192 -3.61 -17.97 -24.92
N GLU A 193 -3.19 -18.34 -26.13
CA GLU A 193 -4.13 -18.73 -27.18
C GLU A 193 -4.58 -20.17 -26.96
N HIS A 194 -5.89 -20.38 -26.89
CA HIS A 194 -6.49 -21.70 -26.77
C HIS A 194 -7.34 -22.00 -28.01
N ALA A 195 -7.27 -23.25 -28.48
CA ALA A 195 -8.18 -23.75 -29.49
C ALA A 195 -9.55 -23.99 -28.85
N GLY A 196 -10.54 -23.19 -29.24
CA GLY A 196 -11.93 -23.37 -28.83
C GLY A 196 -12.64 -24.45 -29.62
N GLN A 197 -13.82 -24.82 -29.13
CA GLN A 197 -14.68 -25.78 -29.79
C GLN A 197 -15.10 -25.25 -31.17
N GLY A 198 -14.90 -26.06 -32.22
CA GLY A 198 -15.18 -25.67 -33.61
C GLY A 198 -14.08 -24.87 -34.31
N GLY A 199 -12.83 -24.92 -33.83
CA GLY A 199 -11.67 -24.32 -34.50
C GLY A 199 -11.52 -22.81 -34.30
N LYS A 200 -12.43 -22.18 -33.52
CA LYS A 200 -12.30 -20.77 -33.14
C LYS A 200 -11.26 -20.63 -32.05
N LYS A 201 -10.20 -19.86 -32.30
CA LYS A 201 -9.24 -19.49 -31.26
C LYS A 201 -9.86 -18.48 -30.30
N TYR A 202 -9.59 -18.62 -29.01
CA TYR A 202 -9.88 -17.59 -28.01
C TYR A 202 -8.63 -17.30 -27.18
N THR A 203 -8.50 -16.06 -26.75
CA THR A 203 -7.39 -15.61 -25.91
C THR A 203 -7.82 -15.73 -24.45
N ASN A 204 -7.12 -16.55 -23.69
CA ASN A 204 -7.24 -16.57 -22.24
C ASN A 204 -6.24 -15.56 -21.66
N TYR A 205 -6.70 -14.74 -20.72
CA TYR A 205 -5.87 -13.76 -20.02
C TYR A 205 -5.64 -14.24 -18.60
N ARG A 206 -4.44 -14.73 -18.33
CA ARG A 206 -3.99 -15.02 -16.98
C ARG A 206 -3.35 -13.79 -16.37
N VAL A 207 -3.40 -13.69 -15.06
CA VAL A 207 -2.85 -12.56 -14.31
C VAL A 207 -1.35 -12.76 -14.13
N THR A 208 -0.58 -11.68 -14.21
CA THR A 208 0.84 -11.70 -13.90
C THR A 208 1.07 -11.60 -12.39
N ALA A 209 2.28 -11.92 -11.92
CA ALA A 209 2.64 -11.82 -10.50
C ALA A 209 2.49 -10.37 -9.96
N GLU A 210 2.76 -9.39 -10.81
CA GLU A 210 2.53 -7.95 -10.63
C GLU A 210 1.08 -7.66 -10.22
N LEU A 211 0.14 -8.19 -11.00
CA LEU A 211 -1.28 -7.94 -10.82
C LEU A 211 -1.82 -8.71 -9.59
N GLU A 212 -1.30 -9.90 -9.32
CA GLU A 212 -1.60 -10.66 -8.10
C GLU A 212 -1.08 -9.95 -6.83
N GLU A 213 0.11 -9.36 -6.86
CA GLU A 213 0.64 -8.57 -5.74
C GLU A 213 -0.18 -7.30 -5.50
N LEU A 214 -0.59 -6.60 -6.55
CA LEU A 214 -1.52 -5.49 -6.45
C LEU A 214 -2.87 -5.95 -5.85
N GLY A 215 -3.41 -7.07 -6.32
CA GLY A 215 -4.66 -7.66 -5.82
C GLY A 215 -4.58 -7.99 -4.32
N ARG A 216 -3.52 -8.67 -3.91
CA ARG A 216 -3.23 -9.00 -2.50
C ARG A 216 -3.14 -7.74 -1.63
N GLU A 217 -2.44 -6.71 -2.08
CA GLU A 217 -2.28 -5.49 -1.30
C GLU A 217 -3.59 -4.71 -1.18
N LEU A 218 -4.37 -4.60 -2.26
CA LEU A 218 -5.70 -3.99 -2.23
C LEU A 218 -6.66 -4.75 -1.29
N ARG A 219 -6.59 -6.09 -1.27
CA ARG A 219 -7.36 -6.92 -0.34
C ARG A 219 -6.93 -6.68 1.10
N ARG A 220 -5.63 -6.54 1.38
CA ARG A 220 -5.13 -6.21 2.72
C ARG A 220 -5.58 -4.82 3.18
N VAL A 221 -5.56 -3.80 2.30
CA VAL A 221 -6.14 -2.47 2.59
C VAL A 221 -7.61 -2.59 2.95
N ALA A 222 -8.41 -3.32 2.17
CA ALA A 222 -9.81 -3.54 2.50
C ALA A 222 -9.98 -4.26 3.85
N ASN A 223 -9.20 -5.30 4.11
CA ASN A 223 -9.27 -6.08 5.34
C ASN A 223 -8.85 -5.31 6.59
N ALA A 224 -7.99 -4.29 6.49
CA ALA A 224 -7.66 -3.43 7.61
C ALA A 224 -8.90 -2.72 8.18
N TYR A 225 -9.92 -2.47 7.35
CA TYR A 225 -11.20 -1.87 7.72
C TYR A 225 -12.29 -2.89 8.10
N ASN A 226 -12.08 -4.17 7.79
CA ASN A 226 -13.03 -5.24 8.09
C ASN A 226 -12.96 -5.58 9.59
N ALA A 227 -14.10 -5.63 10.28
CA ALA A 227 -14.10 -5.99 11.70
C ALA A 227 -13.48 -7.38 11.90
N SER A 228 -12.51 -7.48 12.79
CA SER A 228 -12.48 -8.59 13.74
C SER A 228 -13.08 -8.02 15.01
N TYR A 229 -14.14 -8.59 15.56
CA TYR A 229 -14.72 -8.16 16.83
C TYR A 229 -13.74 -8.45 17.98
N GLY A 230 -12.63 -7.72 18.07
CA GLY A 230 -11.73 -7.68 19.22
C GLY A 230 -11.27 -9.01 19.82
N SER A 231 -11.24 -10.11 19.05
CA SER A 231 -11.13 -11.44 19.67
C SER A 231 -9.72 -12.02 19.60
N ASN A 232 -9.32 -12.52 20.76
CA ASN A 232 -8.23 -13.46 20.98
C ASN A 232 -8.46 -14.72 20.12
N LEU A 233 -7.38 -15.23 19.51
CA LEU A 233 -7.29 -16.48 18.72
C LEU A 233 -8.02 -17.70 19.34
N MET A 234 -8.25 -17.68 20.66
CA MET A 234 -8.84 -18.76 21.42
C MET A 234 -10.38 -18.76 21.47
N THR A 235 -11.09 -17.70 21.05
CA THR A 235 -12.53 -17.57 21.38
C THR A 235 -13.56 -17.32 20.27
N ASP A 236 -13.26 -16.97 19.00
CA ASP A 236 -14.36 -16.53 18.11
C ASP A 236 -14.35 -16.95 16.64
N CYS A 237 -15.58 -17.15 16.17
CA CYS A 237 -16.01 -17.24 14.79
C CYS A 237 -15.72 -15.93 14.02
N TYR A 238 -15.12 -16.04 12.84
CA TYR A 238 -14.81 -14.93 11.93
C TYR A 238 -16.08 -14.22 11.42
N ALA A 239 -16.60 -13.22 12.15
CA ALA A 239 -17.68 -12.37 11.68
C ALA A 239 -17.13 -11.13 10.94
N SER A 240 -17.06 -11.20 9.61
CA SER A 240 -16.69 -10.07 8.76
C SER A 240 -17.79 -9.00 8.75
N ALA A 241 -17.44 -7.72 8.91
CA ALA A 241 -18.37 -6.60 8.77
C ALA A 241 -18.81 -6.35 7.32
N PHE A 242 -17.99 -6.75 6.34
CA PHE A 242 -18.32 -6.73 4.92
C PHE A 242 -17.50 -7.77 4.16
N THR A 243 -17.99 -8.15 2.96
CA THR A 243 -17.20 -8.91 2.00
C THR A 243 -16.33 -7.97 1.17
N ALA A 244 -15.03 -8.27 1.04
CA ALA A 244 -14.11 -7.49 0.21
C ALA A 244 -13.75 -8.29 -1.05
N SER A 245 -13.99 -7.73 -2.24
CA SER A 245 -13.56 -8.33 -3.51
C SER A 245 -12.66 -7.38 -4.29
N VAL A 246 -11.68 -7.95 -4.97
CA VAL A 246 -10.76 -7.22 -5.85
C VAL A 246 -10.86 -7.86 -7.23
N LEU A 247 -11.25 -7.06 -8.21
CA LEU A 247 -11.54 -7.48 -9.56
C LEU A 247 -10.66 -6.70 -10.54
N ALA A 248 -9.95 -7.39 -11.40
CA ALA A 248 -9.29 -6.80 -12.57
C ALA A 248 -10.22 -6.89 -13.79
N VAL A 249 -10.26 -5.84 -14.60
CA VAL A 249 -10.95 -5.86 -15.89
C VAL A 249 -9.95 -6.26 -16.96
N ASN A 250 -10.15 -7.42 -17.59
CA ASN A 250 -9.29 -7.90 -18.67
C ASN A 250 -9.51 -7.11 -19.97
N PRO A 251 -8.65 -7.28 -20.99
CA PRO A 251 -8.78 -6.53 -22.26
C PRO A 251 -10.11 -6.73 -22.98
N ASP A 252 -10.78 -7.85 -22.73
CA ASP A 252 -12.09 -8.19 -23.30
C ASP A 252 -13.27 -7.61 -22.47
N GLY A 253 -12.98 -6.90 -21.37
CA GLY A 253 -13.98 -6.26 -20.50
C GLY A 253 -14.55 -7.15 -19.40
N TRP A 254 -14.07 -8.39 -19.26
CA TRP A 254 -14.51 -9.32 -18.22
C TRP A 254 -13.82 -9.05 -16.88
N HIS A 255 -14.55 -9.30 -15.80
CA HIS A 255 -14.02 -9.21 -14.44
C HIS A 255 -13.33 -10.53 -14.05
N VAL A 256 -12.08 -10.43 -13.63
CA VAL A 256 -11.26 -11.53 -13.09
C VAL A 256 -10.95 -11.22 -11.64
N SER A 257 -11.20 -12.17 -10.74
CA SER A 257 -10.79 -12.01 -9.32
C SER A 257 -9.27 -12.11 -9.21
N ILE A 258 -8.67 -11.16 -8.50
CA ILE A 258 -7.23 -11.10 -8.22
C ILE A 258 -6.94 -11.01 -6.72
#